data_AF-A0A0D0B9U4-F1
#
_entry.id   AF-A0A0D0B9U4-F1
#
_cell.length_a   1.000
_cell.length_b   1.000
_cell.length_c   1.000
_cell.angle_alpha   90.00
_cell.angle_beta   90.00
_cell.angle_gamma   90.00
#
_symmetry.space_group_name_H-M   'P 1'
#
loop_
_entity.id
_entity.type
_entity.pdbx_description
1 polymer ?
#
loop_
_entity_poly.entity_id
_entity_poly.type
_entity_poly.pdbx_seq_one_letter_code
_entity_poly.pdbx_strand_id
1 'polypeptide(L)' 'YVSLEKQLAIFLYSCMIGLTIQHVGEQFQRSNDTISCYFHKMLVIFLSNLFYQKYITFPT' A
#
# COMPACT_ATOMS: atom_id res chain seq x y z
N TYR A 1 9.38 4.49 -12.86
CA TYR A 1 7.97 4.85 -12.66
C TYR A 1 7.17 3.59 -12.30
N VAL A 2 6.34 3.62 -11.26
CA VAL A 2 5.45 2.51 -10.87
C VAL A 2 4.01 3.01 -10.94
N SER A 3 3.14 2.30 -11.66
CA SER A 3 1.73 2.69 -11.84
C SER A 3 0.98 2.71 -10.51
N LEU A 4 -0.10 3.50 -10.43
CA LEU A 4 -0.94 3.59 -9.23
C LEU A 4 -1.49 2.21 -8.83
N GLU A 5 -1.93 1.41 -9.81
CA GLU A 5 -2.40 0.04 -9.60
C GLU A 5 -1.31 -0.84 -8.97
N LYS A 6 -0.07 -0.74 -9.45
CA LYS A 6 1.04 -1.52 -8.90
C LYS A 6 1.42 -1.05 -7.49
N GLN A 7 1.30 0.26 -7.20
CA GLN A 7 1.45 0.79 -5.83
C GLN A 7 0.36 0.26 -4.88
N LEU A 8 -0.89 0.22 -5.35
CA LEU A 8 -2.02 -0.30 -4.57
C LEU A 8 -1.87 -1.80 -4.32
N ALA A 9 -1.46 -2.56 -5.33
CA ALA A 9 -1.18 -3.99 -5.21
C ALA A 9 -0.08 -4.26 -4.17
N ILE A 10 1.00 -3.47 -4.16
CA ILE A 10 2.05 -3.57 -3.13
C ILE A 10 1.46 -3.38 -1.72
N PHE A 11 0.64 -2.35 -1.53
CA PHE A 11 -0.01 -2.07 -0.24
C PHE A 11 -0.92 -3.21 0.22
N LEU A 12 -1.85 -3.64 -0.64
CA LEU A 12 -2.78 -4.72 -0.33
C LEU A 12 -2.05 -6.04 -0.08
N TYR A 13 -1.07 -6.41 -0.92
CA TYR A 13 -0.34 -7.65 -0.78
C TYR A 13 0.48 -7.71 0.51
N SER A 14 1.06 -6.57 0.93
CA SER A 14 1.77 -6.45 2.21
C SER A 14 0.80 -6.58 3.39
N CYS A 15 -0.36 -5.93 3.35
CA CYS A 15 -1.35 -5.94 4.43
C CYS A 15 -2.10 -7.27 4.57
N MET A 16 -2.49 -7.90 3.45
CA MET A 16 -3.35 -9.09 3.47
C MET A 16 -2.58 -10.38 3.76
N ILE A 17 -1.33 -10.49 3.29
CA ILE A 17 -0.58 -11.75 3.38
C ILE A 17 0.44 -11.71 4.52
N GLY A 18 0.72 -10.52 5.10
CA GLY A 18 1.67 -10.39 6.20
C GLY A 18 3.10 -10.80 5.82
N LEU A 19 3.43 -10.75 4.52
CA LEU A 19 4.74 -11.13 4.02
C LEU A 19 5.79 -10.08 4.35
N THR A 20 7.02 -10.56 4.51
CA THR A 20 8.18 -9.67 4.66
C THR A 20 8.41 -8.89 3.38
N ILE A 21 8.93 -7.66 3.51
CA ILE A 21 9.22 -6.74 2.40
C ILE A 21 10.06 -7.42 1.31
N GLN A 22 10.94 -8.36 1.68
CA GLN A 22 11.78 -9.11 0.75
C GLN A 22 10.96 -9.95 -0.23
N HIS A 23 9.94 -10.68 0.23
CA HIS A 23 9.06 -11.46 -0.65
C HIS A 23 8.25 -10.56 -1.59
N VAL A 24 7.79 -9.42 -1.09
CA VAL A 24 7.07 -8.44 -1.91
C VAL A 24 8.02 -7.84 -2.96
N GLY A 25 9.28 -7.57 -2.61
CA GLY A 25 10.30 -7.12 -3.54
C GLY A 25 10.55 -8.11 -4.68
N GLU A 26 10.68 -9.39 -4.34
CA GLU A 26 10.87 -10.49 -5.31
C GLU A 26 9.68 -10.60 -6.28
N GLN A 27 8.45 -10.62 -5.77
CA GLN A 27 7.26 -10.78 -6.59
C GLN A 27 7.01 -9.60 -7.55
N PHE A 28 7.29 -8.38 -7.09
CA PHE A 28 7.07 -7.17 -7.90
C PHE A 28 8.29 -6.76 -8.73
N GLN A 29 9.41 -7.50 -8.58
CA GLN A 29 10.73 -7.22 -9.16
C GLN A 29 11.20 -5.79 -8.86
N ARG A 30 11.16 -5.41 -7.58
CA ARG A 30 11.55 -4.08 -7.10
C ARG A 30 12.40 -4.18 -5.84
N SER A 31 13.23 -3.18 -5.62
CA SER A 31 14.04 -3.10 -4.39
C SER A 31 13.15 -2.92 -3.17
N ASN A 32 13.64 -3.39 -2.02
CA ASN A 32 12.96 -3.23 -0.74
C ASN A 32 12.66 -1.75 -0.45
N ASP A 33 13.58 -0.82 -0.76
CA ASP A 33 13.35 0.61 -0.61
C ASP A 33 12.17 1.11 -1.44
N THR A 34 12.03 0.59 -2.66
CA THR A 34 10.92 0.95 -3.55
C THR A 34 9.59 0.43 -2.98
N ILE A 35 9.57 -0.80 -2.47
CA ILE A 35 8.39 -1.40 -1.84
C ILE A 35 7.97 -0.59 -0.61
N SER A 36 8.91 -0.31 0.31
CA SER A 36 8.67 0.47 1.52
C SER A 36 8.15 1.87 1.23
N CYS A 37 8.74 2.54 0.23
CA CYS A 37 8.30 3.87 -0.20
C CYS A 37 6.83 3.87 -0.67
N TYR A 38 6.43 2.92 -1.53
CA TYR A 38 5.06 2.87 -2.02
C TYR A 38 4.05 2.37 -0.99
N PHE A 39 4.47 1.45 -0.12
CA PHE A 39 3.65 1.05 1.03
C PHE A 39 3.33 2.25 1.91
N HIS A 40 4.35 3.02 2.30
CA HIS A 40 4.16 4.21 3.15
C HIS A 40 3.33 5.28 2.45
N LYS A 41 3.56 5.50 1.14
CA LYS A 41 2.77 6.45 0.35
C LYS A 41 1.29 6.08 0.33
N MET A 42 0.96 4.81 0.09
CA MET A 42 -0.43 4.34 0.09
C MET A 42 -1.05 4.41 1.49
N LEU A 43 -0.30 4.05 2.53
CA LEU A 43 -0.73 4.17 3.92
C LEU A 43 -1.11 5.61 4.27
N VAL A 44 -0.28 6.59 3.92
CA VAL A 44 -0.60 8.02 4.16
C VAL A 44 -1.84 8.46 3.39
N ILE A 45 -2.04 8.00 2.14
CA ILE A 45 -3.24 8.31 1.36
C ILE A 45 -4.49 7.75 2.06
N PHE A 46 -4.47 6.49 2.49
CA PHE A 46 -5.62 5.85 3.15
C PHE A 46 -5.92 6.43 4.54
N LEU A 47 -4.88 6.84 5.29
CA LEU A 47 -5.04 7.53 6.57
C LEU A 47 -5.34 9.02 6.42
N SER A 48 -5.26 9.57 5.21
CA SER A 48 -5.56 10.99 5.02
C SER A 48 -7.02 11.28 5.38
N ASN A 49 -7.25 12.38 6.10
CA ASN A 49 -8.57 12.76 6.59
C ASN A 49 -9.62 12.82 5.47
N LEU A 50 -9.21 13.26 4.27
CA LEU A 50 -10.06 13.33 3.08
C LEU A 50 -10.52 11.96 2.59
N PHE A 51 -9.63 10.95 2.61
CA PHE A 51 -10.02 9.59 2.22
C PHE A 51 -10.84 8.91 3.31
N TYR A 52 -10.39 9.02 4.56
CA TYR A 52 -11.03 8.36 5.68
C TYR A 52 -12.49 8.81 5.82
N GLN A 53 -12.74 10.14 5.86
CA GLN A 53 -14.10 10.67 6.01
C GLN A 53 -14.99 10.39 4.79
N LYS A 54 -14.42 10.34 3.58
CA LYS A 54 -15.20 10.15 2.35
C LYS A 54 -15.68 8.70 2.18
N TYR A 55 -14.88 7.73 2.60
CA TYR A 55 -15.12 6.31 2.29
C TYR A 55 -15.47 5.45 3.50
N ILE A 56 -15.19 5.91 4.72
CA ILE A 56 -15.55 5.19 5.95
C ILE A 56 -16.71 5.93 6.61
N THR A 57 -17.91 5.35 6.51
CA THR A 57 -19.08 5.81 7.26
C THR A 57 -19.36 4.81 8.37
N PHE A 58 -19.37 5.27 9.62
CA PHE A 58 -19.78 4.43 10.74
C PHE A 58 -21.30 4.25 10.72
N PRO A 59 -21.82 3.03 10.93
CA PRO A 59 -23.24 2.84 11.15
C PRO A 59 -23.63 3.54 12.46
N THR A 60 -24.64 4.42 12.39
CA THR A 60 -25.35 5.00 13.53
C THR A 60 -26.23 3.97 14.21
#